data_AF-A0A1I3Q029-F1
#
_entry.id   AF-A0A1I3Q029-F1
#
_cell.length_a   1.000
_cell.length_b   1.000
_cell.length_c   1.000
_cell.angle_alpha   90.00
_cell.angle_beta   90.00
_cell.angle_gamma   90.00
#
_symmetry.space_group_name_H-M   'P 1'
#
loop_
_entity.id
_entity.type
_entity.pdbx_description
1 polymer ?
#
loop_
_entity_poly.entity_id
_entity_poly.type
_entity_poly.pdbx_seq_one_letter_code
_entity_poly.pdbx_strand_id
1 'polypeptide(L)'
;MNTSRIYLDWNATAPLCQAAREAMIAAMDVVGNPSSVHGEGRAAKGLMERARAQVAEAFGAQGADIVFTSGATEAAALALPGRGLHCAQIEHEAVSSWCDADLPVDRAGQVTVTEPQNSALQLANSETGILQDLPEGLAVCDATQGFGKIPLAFNWLGCDMALVSAHKLGGPKGVGALVLKQGLDVEAGIKGGGQEMGRRSGTENLICIAGFGAAAEMAAKRLADGLWDEVAQKRDYLESLIANEIEDSIFVGKGGKRLPNTMSLITPGWKGETQVMQMDLAGVAVSAGSACSSGKVRASKVLTAMGYAEDEAASALRVSIGPEVTKEELERFATAWLSAHARWKKRAA
;
A
#
# COMPACT_ATOMS: atom_id res chain seq x y z
N MET A 1 7.89 -31.04 12.42
CA MET A 1 7.03 -30.82 11.23
C MET A 1 7.44 -29.49 10.64
N ASN A 2 7.92 -29.47 9.40
CA ASN A 2 8.27 -28.23 8.71
C ASN A 2 6.94 -27.54 8.35
N THR A 3 6.41 -26.77 9.29
CA THR A 3 5.14 -26.07 9.08
C THR A 3 5.41 -24.95 8.08
N SER A 4 4.60 -24.90 7.00
CA SER A 4 4.73 -23.84 6.00
C SER A 4 4.71 -22.48 6.68
N ARG A 5 5.66 -21.61 6.28
CA ARG A 5 5.81 -20.25 6.80
C ARG A 5 4.56 -19.44 6.43
N ILE A 6 3.98 -18.75 7.41
CA ILE A 6 2.78 -17.92 7.21
C ILE A 6 3.23 -16.50 6.85
N TYR A 7 2.69 -15.91 5.80
CA TYR A 7 3.03 -14.55 5.36
C TYR A 7 1.90 -13.56 5.64
N LEU A 8 2.06 -12.74 6.69
CA LEU A 8 1.09 -11.74 7.14
C LEU A 8 1.65 -10.30 7.08
N ASP A 9 2.44 -10.01 6.04
CA ASP A 9 3.01 -8.67 5.76
C ASP A 9 2.64 -8.13 4.37
N TRP A 10 1.40 -8.38 3.94
CA TRP A 10 0.88 -7.95 2.63
C TRP A 10 0.91 -6.43 2.39
N ASN A 11 0.83 -5.61 3.44
CA ASN A 11 0.93 -4.16 3.29
C ASN A 11 2.35 -3.71 2.94
N ALA A 12 3.38 -4.51 3.23
CA ALA A 12 4.74 -4.28 2.75
C ALA A 12 4.87 -4.67 1.27
N THR A 13 4.49 -5.89 0.91
CA THR A 13 4.39 -6.33 -0.49
C THR A 13 3.46 -7.54 -0.59
N ALA A 14 2.65 -7.61 -1.64
CA ALA A 14 1.89 -8.80 -1.96
C ALA A 14 2.77 -9.81 -2.75
N PRO A 15 2.53 -11.13 -2.61
CA PRO A 15 3.04 -12.14 -3.53
C PRO A 15 2.59 -11.88 -4.97
N LEU A 16 3.46 -12.20 -5.93
CA LEU A 16 3.15 -12.07 -7.37
C LEU A 16 2.02 -13.03 -7.74
N CYS A 17 0.90 -12.51 -8.23
CA CYS A 17 -0.23 -13.32 -8.66
C CYS A 17 0.07 -14.03 -9.99
N GLN A 18 -0.63 -15.13 -10.25
CA GLN A 18 -0.39 -15.96 -11.43
C GLN A 18 -0.62 -15.20 -12.74
N ALA A 19 -1.69 -14.41 -12.84
CA ALA A 19 -1.98 -13.59 -14.03
C ALA A 19 -0.86 -12.59 -14.34
N ALA A 20 -0.32 -11.92 -13.31
CA ALA A 20 0.80 -11.00 -13.48
C ALA A 20 2.08 -11.73 -13.93
N ARG A 21 2.36 -12.91 -13.35
CA ARG A 21 3.50 -13.75 -13.75
C ARG A 21 3.41 -14.16 -15.22
N GLU A 22 2.25 -14.64 -15.65
CA GLU A 22 2.03 -15.09 -17.04
C GLU A 22 2.18 -13.92 -18.03
N ALA A 23 1.59 -12.76 -17.70
CA ALA A 23 1.73 -11.55 -18.51
C ALA A 23 3.20 -11.08 -18.63
N MET A 24 3.96 -11.15 -17.52
CA MET A 24 5.39 -10.83 -17.54
C MET A 24 6.19 -11.80 -18.42
N ILE A 25 5.93 -13.11 -18.31
CA ILE A 25 6.62 -14.12 -19.14
C ILE A 25 6.32 -13.87 -20.62
N ALA A 26 5.05 -13.70 -20.98
CA ALA A 26 4.67 -13.41 -22.37
C ALA A 26 5.29 -12.11 -22.90
N ALA A 27 5.45 -11.10 -22.04
CA ALA A 27 6.09 -9.84 -22.42
C ALA A 27 7.60 -9.97 -22.69
N MET A 28 8.28 -11.01 -22.16
CA MET A 28 9.70 -11.25 -22.44
C MET A 28 9.97 -11.61 -23.90
N ASP A 29 8.98 -12.20 -24.59
CA ASP A 29 9.08 -12.55 -26.01
C ASP A 29 8.85 -11.34 -26.94
N VAL A 30 8.44 -10.19 -26.39
CA VAL A 30 8.24 -8.95 -27.16
C VAL A 30 9.56 -8.16 -27.23
N VAL A 31 10.23 -8.26 -28.38
CA VAL A 31 11.57 -7.66 -28.59
C VAL A 31 11.56 -6.19 -28.99
N GLY A 32 10.39 -5.64 -29.36
CA GLY A 32 10.28 -4.29 -29.90
C GLY A 32 10.46 -3.19 -28.85
N ASN A 33 10.98 -2.03 -29.28
CA ASN A 33 10.95 -0.80 -28.49
C ASN A 33 9.66 -0.02 -28.82
N PRO A 34 8.84 0.43 -27.84
CA PRO A 34 7.59 1.17 -28.09
C PRO A 34 7.76 2.46 -28.89
N SER A 35 8.97 3.05 -28.87
CA SER A 35 9.31 4.25 -29.64
C SER A 35 9.58 3.97 -31.13
N SER A 36 9.73 2.71 -31.53
CA SER A 36 10.02 2.33 -32.91
C SER A 36 8.77 2.25 -33.78
N VAL A 37 8.88 2.68 -35.04
CA VAL A 37 7.76 2.71 -36.00
C VAL A 37 7.52 1.38 -36.73
N HIS A 38 8.44 0.42 -36.66
CA HIS A 38 8.33 -0.90 -37.32
C HIS A 38 7.35 -1.83 -36.58
N GLY A 39 7.08 -3.02 -37.15
CA GLY A 39 6.03 -3.93 -36.67
C GLY A 39 6.19 -4.33 -35.19
N GLU A 40 7.40 -4.69 -34.80
CA GLU A 40 7.74 -5.08 -33.43
C GLU A 40 7.56 -3.91 -32.46
N GLY A 41 7.97 -2.69 -32.85
CA GLY A 41 7.77 -1.50 -32.03
C GLY A 41 6.29 -1.16 -31.81
N ARG A 42 5.48 -1.28 -32.86
CA ARG A 42 4.02 -1.12 -32.76
C ARG A 42 3.39 -2.20 -31.88
N ALA A 43 3.87 -3.44 -31.94
CA ALA A 43 3.40 -4.51 -31.06
C ALA A 43 3.74 -4.24 -29.59
N ALA A 44 4.96 -3.75 -29.31
CA ALA A 44 5.41 -3.36 -27.99
C ALA A 44 4.60 -2.18 -27.42
N LYS A 45 4.37 -1.15 -28.23
CA LYS A 45 3.49 -0.03 -27.88
C LYS A 45 2.06 -0.51 -27.61
N GLY A 46 1.53 -1.43 -28.43
CA GLY A 46 0.21 -2.02 -28.21
C GLY A 46 0.11 -2.78 -26.88
N LEU A 47 1.17 -3.47 -26.45
CA LEU A 47 1.22 -4.13 -25.14
C LEU A 47 1.21 -3.12 -23.98
N MET A 48 1.99 -2.04 -24.10
CA MET A 48 2.01 -0.96 -23.12
C MET A 48 0.64 -0.28 -22.98
N GLU A 49 -0.01 0.07 -24.10
CA GLU A 49 -1.33 0.73 -24.08
C GLU A 49 -2.44 -0.19 -23.54
N ARG A 50 -2.36 -1.51 -23.78
CA ARG A 50 -3.27 -2.46 -23.12
C ARG A 50 -3.11 -2.48 -21.62
N ALA A 51 -1.87 -2.52 -21.12
CA ALA A 51 -1.60 -2.46 -19.69
C ALA A 51 -2.07 -1.14 -19.08
N ARG A 52 -1.87 -0.02 -19.78
CA ARG A 52 -2.38 1.30 -19.38
C ARG A 52 -3.91 1.30 -19.24
N ALA A 53 -4.62 0.72 -20.22
CA ALA A 53 -6.07 0.58 -20.18
C ALA A 53 -6.54 -0.32 -19.01
N GLN A 54 -5.87 -1.44 -18.75
CA GLN A 54 -6.19 -2.32 -17.62
C GLN A 54 -6.05 -1.59 -16.27
N VAL A 55 -4.98 -0.81 -16.08
CA VAL A 55 -4.79 0.00 -14.87
C VAL A 55 -5.88 1.08 -14.77
N ALA A 56 -6.18 1.78 -15.87
CA ALA A 56 -7.22 2.80 -15.91
C ALA A 56 -8.60 2.25 -15.55
N GLU A 57 -8.97 1.11 -16.13
CA GLU A 57 -10.25 0.47 -15.89
C GLU A 57 -10.36 -0.03 -14.45
N ALA A 58 -9.36 -0.77 -13.97
CA ALA A 58 -9.34 -1.30 -12.61
C ALA A 58 -9.36 -0.21 -11.53
N PHE A 59 -8.74 0.94 -11.80
CA PHE A 59 -8.69 2.06 -10.86
C PHE A 59 -9.88 3.03 -11.02
N GLY A 60 -10.75 2.85 -12.02
CA GLY A 60 -11.84 3.78 -12.32
C GLY A 60 -11.36 5.17 -12.74
N ALA A 61 -10.28 5.20 -13.53
CA ALA A 61 -9.59 6.38 -14.03
C ALA A 61 -9.77 6.55 -15.55
N GLN A 62 -10.91 6.13 -16.11
CA GLN A 62 -11.20 6.34 -17.53
C GLN A 62 -11.16 7.83 -17.86
N GLY A 63 -10.40 8.18 -18.90
CA GLY A 63 -10.16 9.57 -19.31
C GLY A 63 -8.98 10.26 -18.61
N ALA A 64 -8.40 9.66 -17.56
CA ALA A 64 -7.20 10.16 -16.91
C ALA A 64 -5.94 9.82 -17.72
N ASP A 65 -4.90 10.64 -17.56
CA ASP A 65 -3.56 10.30 -18.02
C ASP A 65 -2.91 9.37 -16.99
N ILE A 66 -2.30 8.29 -17.47
CA ILE A 66 -1.50 7.38 -16.63
C ILE A 66 -0.06 7.52 -17.09
N VAL A 67 0.86 7.76 -16.15
CA VAL A 67 2.30 7.83 -16.39
C VAL A 67 2.96 6.71 -15.61
N PHE A 68 3.56 5.74 -16.31
CA PHE A 68 4.27 4.65 -15.65
C PHE A 68 5.60 5.13 -15.03
N THR A 69 5.86 4.68 -13.81
CA THR A 69 7.06 4.97 -13.03
C THR A 69 7.66 3.69 -12.46
N SER A 70 8.81 3.73 -11.80
CA SER A 70 9.38 2.55 -11.12
C SER A 70 8.65 2.15 -9.82
N GLY A 71 7.69 2.95 -9.35
CA GLY A 71 6.92 2.70 -8.14
C GLY A 71 6.24 3.95 -7.60
N ALA A 72 5.46 3.80 -6.53
CA ALA A 72 4.78 4.94 -5.90
C ALA A 72 5.74 6.02 -5.41
N THR A 73 6.96 5.66 -4.99
CA THR A 73 7.98 6.65 -4.59
C THR A 73 8.41 7.55 -5.75
N GLU A 74 8.63 6.99 -6.95
CA GLU A 74 8.93 7.81 -8.13
C GLU A 74 7.70 8.60 -8.59
N ALA A 75 6.49 8.02 -8.47
CA ALA A 75 5.26 8.76 -8.76
C ALA A 75 5.10 9.98 -7.84
N ALA A 76 5.40 9.85 -6.54
CA ALA A 76 5.40 10.96 -5.59
C ALA A 76 6.45 12.03 -5.96
N ALA A 77 7.67 11.60 -6.29
CA ALA A 77 8.73 12.48 -6.75
C ALA A 77 8.45 13.16 -8.11
N LEU A 78 7.47 12.67 -8.88
CA LEU A 78 6.98 13.33 -10.09
C LEU A 78 5.85 14.33 -9.80
N ALA A 79 4.98 14.03 -8.83
CA ALA A 79 3.75 14.79 -8.58
C ALA A 79 3.88 15.95 -7.58
N LEU A 80 4.84 15.87 -6.66
CA LEU A 80 4.93 16.74 -5.47
C LEU A 80 5.94 17.90 -5.55
N PRO A 81 7.12 17.79 -6.20
CA PRO A 81 8.15 18.82 -6.11
C PRO A 81 7.69 20.21 -6.55
N GLY A 82 8.12 21.24 -5.83
CA GLY A 82 7.91 22.65 -6.21
C GLY A 82 6.48 23.18 -6.00
N ARG A 83 5.58 22.38 -5.42
CA ARG A 83 4.16 22.74 -5.24
C ARG A 83 3.82 23.32 -3.86
N GLY A 84 4.71 23.17 -2.87
CA GLY A 84 4.47 23.65 -1.50
C GLY A 84 3.22 23.05 -0.86
N LEU A 85 3.01 21.74 -1.04
CA LEU A 85 1.84 21.06 -0.51
C LEU A 85 2.00 20.72 0.97
N HIS A 86 0.87 20.68 1.67
CA HIS A 86 0.76 20.24 3.06
C HIS A 86 0.38 18.76 3.13
N CYS A 87 0.85 18.04 4.13
CA CYS A 87 0.46 16.67 4.37
C CYS A 87 0.40 16.34 5.86
N ALA A 88 -0.15 15.17 6.20
CA ALA A 88 -0.13 14.70 7.58
C ALA A 88 1.19 13.98 7.92
N GLN A 89 1.56 13.94 9.20
CA GLN A 89 2.71 13.16 9.67
C GLN A 89 2.55 11.64 9.51
N ILE A 90 1.32 11.19 9.25
CA ILE A 90 1.01 9.77 9.00
C ILE A 90 1.31 9.34 7.56
N GLU A 91 1.67 10.26 6.66
CA GLU A 91 2.01 9.96 5.27
C GLU A 91 3.25 9.07 5.14
N HIS A 92 3.31 8.29 4.07
CA HIS A 92 4.52 7.57 3.72
C HIS A 92 5.67 8.56 3.48
N GLU A 93 6.91 8.17 3.80
CA GLU A 93 8.09 9.04 3.66
C GLU A 93 8.29 9.51 2.21
N ALA A 94 7.80 8.74 1.24
CA ALA A 94 7.76 9.13 -0.17
C ALA A 94 6.93 10.39 -0.46
N VAL A 95 5.95 10.72 0.38
CA VAL A 95 5.11 11.92 0.26
C VAL A 95 5.62 13.01 1.21
N SER A 96 5.83 12.68 2.49
CA SER A 96 6.24 13.66 3.50
C SER A 96 7.65 14.23 3.30
N SER A 97 8.49 13.60 2.46
CA SER A 97 9.77 14.20 2.06
C SER A 97 9.63 15.41 1.11
N TRP A 98 8.45 15.63 0.53
CA TRP A 98 8.18 16.69 -0.44
C TRP A 98 7.11 17.70 0.00
N CYS A 99 6.49 17.46 1.16
CA CYS A 99 5.37 18.24 1.67
C CYS A 99 5.70 18.76 3.07
N ASP A 100 5.04 19.85 3.47
CA ASP A 100 5.06 20.31 4.86
C ASP A 100 4.14 19.41 5.70
N ALA A 101 4.72 18.63 6.62
CA ALA A 101 4.00 17.63 7.41
C ALA A 101 3.30 18.24 8.64
N ASP A 102 2.35 19.15 8.40
CA ASP A 102 1.68 19.99 9.40
C ASP A 102 0.16 19.77 9.51
N LEU A 103 -0.45 18.94 8.65
CA LEU A 103 -1.88 18.65 8.76
C LEU A 103 -2.18 17.86 10.04
N PRO A 104 -3.16 18.30 10.85
CA PRO A 104 -3.45 17.67 12.12
C PRO A 104 -4.14 16.33 11.92
N VAL A 105 -3.78 15.37 12.79
CA VAL A 105 -4.35 14.02 12.83
C VAL A 105 -4.95 13.81 14.21
N ASP A 106 -6.17 13.29 14.27
CA ASP A 106 -6.81 12.97 15.55
C ASP A 106 -6.43 11.58 16.08
N ARG A 107 -6.93 11.25 17.29
CA ARG A 107 -6.70 9.94 17.92
C ARG A 107 -7.31 8.78 17.14
N ALA A 108 -8.35 9.03 16.34
CA ALA A 108 -8.98 8.05 15.47
C ALA A 108 -8.23 7.88 14.13
N GLY A 109 -7.16 8.65 13.91
CA GLY A 109 -6.32 8.61 12.72
C GLY A 109 -6.89 9.37 11.53
N GLN A 110 -7.91 10.21 11.72
CA GLN A 110 -8.45 11.06 10.66
C GLN A 110 -7.65 12.35 10.55
N VAL A 111 -7.35 12.74 9.30
CA VAL A 111 -6.64 13.99 8.98
C VAL A 111 -7.66 15.08 8.69
N THR A 112 -7.47 16.25 9.28
CA THR A 112 -8.24 17.44 8.90
C THR A 112 -7.54 18.16 7.76
N VAL A 113 -8.20 18.27 6.61
CA VAL A 113 -7.71 19.01 5.45
C VAL A 113 -8.56 20.26 5.25
N THR A 114 -7.97 21.45 5.41
CA THR A 114 -8.66 22.74 5.22
C THR A 114 -8.49 23.30 3.82
N GLU A 115 -7.38 23.00 3.15
CA GLU A 115 -7.07 23.46 1.79
C GLU A 115 -6.73 22.28 0.86
N PRO A 116 -7.73 21.55 0.35
CA PRO A 116 -7.54 20.34 -0.45
C PRO A 116 -6.58 20.54 -1.64
N GLN A 117 -6.72 21.64 -2.37
CA GLN A 117 -5.92 21.97 -3.55
C GLN A 117 -4.42 22.18 -3.27
N ASN A 118 -4.07 22.40 -1.99
CA ASN A 118 -2.71 22.55 -1.50
C ASN A 118 -2.28 21.37 -0.62
N SER A 119 -3.01 20.25 -0.66
CA SER A 119 -2.78 19.13 0.26
C SER A 119 -2.53 17.81 -0.45
N ALA A 120 -1.66 16.99 0.15
CA ALA A 120 -1.48 15.58 -0.15
C ALA A 120 -1.99 14.72 1.01
N LEU A 121 -2.74 13.67 0.69
CA LEU A 121 -3.33 12.77 1.70
C LEU A 121 -3.40 11.34 1.18
N GLN A 122 -2.94 10.37 1.97
CA GLN A 122 -3.13 8.96 1.67
C GLN A 122 -4.61 8.56 1.77
N LEU A 123 -5.06 7.68 0.89
CA LEU A 123 -6.40 7.10 1.00
C LEU A 123 -6.52 6.15 2.19
N ALA A 124 -5.46 5.40 2.46
CA ALA A 124 -5.46 4.34 3.46
C ALA A 124 -4.08 4.21 4.10
N ASN A 125 -4.04 4.20 5.43
CA ASN A 125 -2.76 4.10 6.14
C ASN A 125 -2.18 2.68 6.11
N SER A 126 -0.90 2.59 5.74
CA SER A 126 -0.23 1.31 5.59
C SER A 126 0.09 0.60 6.92
N GLU A 127 0.14 1.35 8.03
CA GLU A 127 0.43 0.82 9.37
C GLU A 127 -0.86 0.42 10.10
N THR A 128 -1.86 1.29 10.11
CA THR A 128 -3.10 1.12 10.89
C THR A 128 -4.26 0.57 10.06
N GLY A 129 -4.20 0.72 8.74
CA GLY A 129 -5.29 0.40 7.83
C GLY A 129 -6.38 1.48 7.78
N ILE A 130 -6.33 2.52 8.61
CA ILE A 130 -7.39 3.54 8.68
C ILE A 130 -7.57 4.23 7.33
N LEU A 131 -8.83 4.33 6.88
CA LEU A 131 -9.20 5.03 5.66
C LEU A 131 -9.45 6.51 5.95
N GLN A 132 -8.96 7.38 5.08
CA GLN A 132 -9.21 8.82 5.16
C GLN A 132 -10.48 9.17 4.38
N ASP A 133 -11.20 10.18 4.86
CA ASP A 133 -12.24 10.83 4.07
C ASP A 133 -11.58 11.91 3.19
N LEU A 134 -11.47 11.64 1.88
CA LEU A 134 -10.80 12.55 0.95
C LEU A 134 -11.73 13.73 0.59
N PRO A 135 -11.27 14.99 0.75
CA PRO A 135 -12.05 16.15 0.31
C PRO A 135 -11.99 16.34 -1.21
N GLU A 136 -13.02 16.96 -1.78
CA GLU A 136 -13.04 17.36 -3.19
C GLU A 136 -11.97 18.42 -3.48
N GLY A 137 -11.29 18.30 -4.62
CA GLY A 137 -10.21 19.19 -5.02
C GLY A 137 -8.85 18.86 -4.40
N LEU A 138 -8.66 17.66 -3.82
CA LEU A 138 -7.39 17.25 -3.22
C LEU A 138 -6.26 17.22 -4.26
N ALA A 139 -5.11 17.83 -3.96
CA ALA A 139 -4.02 17.97 -4.93
C ALA A 139 -3.38 16.63 -5.33
N VAL A 140 -3.09 15.76 -4.35
CA VAL A 140 -2.50 14.44 -4.57
C VAL A 140 -3.02 13.44 -3.54
N CYS A 141 -3.42 12.26 -4.00
CA CYS A 141 -3.77 11.14 -3.14
C CYS A 141 -2.73 10.02 -3.21
N ASP A 142 -2.20 9.54 -2.09
CA ASP A 142 -1.51 8.24 -2.08
C ASP A 142 -2.55 7.11 -1.99
N ALA A 143 -2.88 6.52 -3.15
CA ALA A 143 -3.87 5.44 -3.26
C ALA A 143 -3.23 4.04 -3.13
N THR A 144 -1.92 3.95 -2.86
CA THR A 144 -1.11 2.72 -2.92
C THR A 144 -1.68 1.58 -2.08
N GLN A 145 -2.26 1.87 -0.92
CA GLN A 145 -2.81 0.85 -0.03
C GLN A 145 -4.29 0.53 -0.29
N GLY A 146 -5.05 1.46 -0.87
CA GLY A 146 -6.47 1.30 -1.14
C GLY A 146 -6.77 0.64 -2.49
N PHE A 147 -5.99 0.98 -3.53
CA PHE A 147 -6.20 0.44 -4.87
C PHE A 147 -6.24 -1.09 -4.84
N GLY A 148 -7.30 -1.67 -5.41
CA GLY A 148 -7.50 -3.12 -5.54
C GLY A 148 -7.85 -3.84 -4.23
N LYS A 149 -8.02 -3.13 -3.11
CA LYS A 149 -8.43 -3.69 -1.81
C LYS A 149 -9.79 -3.22 -1.34
N ILE A 150 -10.23 -2.04 -1.76
CA ILE A 150 -11.53 -1.47 -1.42
C ILE A 150 -12.24 -0.98 -2.70
N PRO A 151 -13.59 -0.95 -2.71
CA PRO A 151 -14.35 -0.31 -3.78
C PRO A 151 -14.01 1.18 -3.87
N LEU A 152 -13.45 1.59 -5.00
CA LEU A 152 -13.13 2.98 -5.31
C LEU A 152 -13.10 3.20 -6.83
N ALA A 153 -13.15 4.47 -7.23
CA ALA A 153 -12.82 4.91 -8.58
C ALA A 153 -12.08 6.24 -8.47
N PHE A 154 -10.99 6.42 -9.20
CA PHE A 154 -10.22 7.68 -9.24
C PHE A 154 -11.13 8.89 -9.50
N ASN A 155 -12.07 8.74 -10.43
CA ASN A 155 -13.02 9.78 -10.80
C ASN A 155 -13.99 10.18 -9.66
N TRP A 156 -14.04 9.41 -8.56
CA TRP A 156 -14.84 9.71 -7.37
C TRP A 156 -14.00 10.08 -6.14
N LEU A 157 -12.67 9.97 -6.20
CA LEU A 157 -11.78 10.25 -5.06
C LEU A 157 -11.64 11.75 -4.76
N GLY A 158 -12.14 12.62 -5.64
CA GLY A 158 -12.02 14.07 -5.48
C GLY A 158 -10.60 14.62 -5.64
N CYS A 159 -9.63 13.80 -6.02
CA CYS A 159 -8.22 14.19 -6.15
C CYS A 159 -7.80 14.45 -7.60
N ASP A 160 -6.84 15.35 -7.79
CA ASP A 160 -6.29 15.72 -9.10
C ASP A 160 -5.26 14.71 -9.62
N MET A 161 -4.51 14.11 -8.70
CA MET A 161 -3.52 13.10 -8.99
C MET A 161 -3.56 11.98 -7.95
N ALA A 162 -3.23 10.76 -8.37
CA ALA A 162 -3.13 9.62 -7.47
C ALA A 162 -1.88 8.78 -7.73
N LEU A 163 -1.27 8.30 -6.64
CA LEU A 163 -0.11 7.41 -6.65
C LEU A 163 -0.57 5.97 -6.53
N VAL A 164 -0.07 5.09 -7.40
CA VAL A 164 -0.36 3.64 -7.34
C VAL A 164 0.90 2.80 -7.55
N SER A 165 0.91 1.59 -6.98
CA SER A 165 2.04 0.67 -7.13
C SER A 165 1.62 -0.79 -7.28
N ALA A 166 2.21 -1.46 -8.27
CA ALA A 166 1.79 -2.80 -8.68
C ALA A 166 1.99 -3.85 -7.58
N HIS A 167 3.10 -3.78 -6.84
CA HIS A 167 3.45 -4.80 -5.84
C HIS A 167 2.54 -4.83 -4.61
N LYS A 168 1.61 -3.88 -4.46
CA LYS A 168 0.55 -3.93 -3.43
C LYS A 168 -0.69 -4.71 -3.88
N LEU A 169 -0.82 -4.96 -5.18
CA LEU A 169 -1.94 -5.68 -5.81
C LEU A 169 -1.60 -7.15 -6.12
N GLY A 170 -0.35 -7.55 -5.90
CA GLY A 170 0.20 -8.80 -6.39
C GLY A 170 0.82 -8.69 -7.79
N GLY A 171 1.16 -7.49 -8.23
CA GLY A 171 2.00 -7.26 -9.40
C GLY A 171 3.51 -7.27 -9.08
N PRO A 172 4.37 -7.06 -10.08
CA PRO A 172 5.81 -7.01 -9.88
C PRO A 172 6.25 -5.78 -9.08
N LYS A 173 7.37 -5.92 -8.36
CA LYS A 173 8.12 -4.77 -7.82
C LYS A 173 8.82 -4.04 -8.98
N GLY A 174 9.13 -2.77 -8.80
CA GLY A 174 9.84 -1.97 -9.81
C GLY A 174 8.94 -1.36 -10.89
N VAL A 175 7.62 -1.29 -10.64
CA VAL A 175 6.68 -0.51 -11.45
C VAL A 175 5.55 0.07 -10.58
N GLY A 176 5.16 1.29 -10.91
CA GLY A 176 3.99 1.99 -10.39
C GLY A 176 3.45 2.95 -11.44
N ALA A 177 2.52 3.81 -11.04
CA ALA A 177 2.06 4.87 -11.91
C ALA A 177 1.64 6.11 -11.11
N LEU A 178 1.77 7.25 -11.77
CA LEU A 178 1.05 8.47 -11.44
C LEU A 178 -0.19 8.53 -12.34
N VAL A 179 -1.36 8.66 -11.74
CA VAL A 179 -2.63 8.89 -12.44
C VAL A 179 -2.98 10.35 -12.29
N LEU A 180 -3.30 11.05 -13.38
CA LEU A 180 -3.58 12.48 -13.39
C LEU A 180 -4.91 12.76 -14.10
N LYS A 181 -5.73 13.66 -13.55
CA LYS A 181 -6.87 14.19 -14.29
C LYS A 181 -6.42 14.77 -15.63
N GLN A 182 -7.24 14.55 -16.66
CA GLN A 182 -6.95 15.05 -18.00
C GLN A 182 -6.76 16.58 -18.00
N GLY A 183 -5.75 17.04 -18.72
CA GLY A 183 -5.42 18.47 -18.84
C GLY A 183 -4.50 18.99 -17.75
N LEU A 184 -4.18 18.18 -16.73
CA LEU A 184 -3.07 18.47 -15.82
C LEU A 184 -1.75 18.06 -16.44
N ASP A 185 -0.68 18.73 -16.01
CA ASP A 185 0.67 18.40 -16.43
C ASP A 185 1.63 18.44 -15.25
N VAL A 186 2.74 17.73 -15.38
CA VAL A 186 3.80 17.62 -14.36
C VAL A 186 5.15 17.81 -15.02
N GLU A 187 6.06 18.48 -14.30
CA GLU A 187 7.40 18.71 -14.81
C GLU A 187 8.25 17.43 -14.72
N ALA A 188 8.90 17.05 -15.81
CA ALA A 188 9.67 15.81 -15.88
C ALA A 188 10.95 15.90 -15.03
N GLY A 189 10.99 15.14 -13.92
CA GLY A 189 12.20 14.98 -13.12
C GLY A 189 13.29 14.15 -13.83
N ILE A 190 12.89 13.11 -14.57
CA ILE A 190 13.79 12.30 -15.40
C ILE A 190 13.73 12.82 -16.85
N LYS A 191 14.74 13.59 -17.24
CA LYS A 191 14.87 14.21 -18.57
C LYS A 191 15.49 13.24 -19.58
N GLY A 192 15.08 13.34 -20.85
CA GLY A 192 15.57 12.45 -21.90
C GLY A 192 14.66 12.37 -23.13
N GLY A 193 14.46 11.16 -23.65
CA GLY A 193 13.85 10.88 -24.96
C GLY A 193 12.33 11.10 -25.06
N GLY A 194 11.68 11.64 -24.02
CA GLY A 194 10.27 12.02 -24.10
C GLY A 194 9.28 10.86 -24.01
N GLN A 195 9.68 9.71 -23.46
CA GLN A 195 8.77 8.62 -23.11
C GLN A 195 7.67 9.10 -22.14
N GLU A 196 6.58 8.33 -22.05
CA GLU A 196 5.41 8.65 -21.22
C GLU A 196 4.91 10.09 -21.46
N MET A 197 4.73 10.45 -22.73
CA MET A 197 4.24 11.76 -23.18
C MET A 197 5.13 12.94 -22.72
N GLY A 198 6.43 12.71 -22.59
CA GLY A 198 7.39 13.72 -22.15
C GLY A 198 7.57 13.82 -20.64
N ARG A 199 6.73 13.15 -19.84
CA ARG A 199 6.68 13.31 -18.37
C ARG A 199 7.67 12.41 -17.63
N ARG A 200 8.09 11.30 -18.23
CA ARG A 200 9.02 10.34 -17.61
C ARG A 200 9.87 9.65 -18.68
N SER A 201 11.11 10.09 -18.85
CA SER A 201 12.01 9.53 -19.86
C SER A 201 12.62 8.17 -19.47
N GLY A 202 13.10 7.44 -20.48
CA GLY A 202 13.74 6.14 -20.37
C GLY A 202 12.88 5.04 -21.00
N THR A 203 13.53 4.09 -21.67
CA THR A 203 12.86 2.94 -22.29
C THR A 203 11.92 2.26 -21.31
N GLU A 204 10.70 2.02 -21.74
CA GLU A 204 9.62 1.56 -20.88
C GLU A 204 9.86 0.11 -20.45
N ASN A 205 9.65 -0.18 -19.15
CA ASN A 205 9.81 -1.51 -18.60
C ASN A 205 8.58 -2.37 -18.95
N LEU A 206 8.49 -2.80 -20.21
CA LEU A 206 7.33 -3.51 -20.75
C LEU A 206 6.96 -4.78 -19.97
N ILE A 207 7.96 -5.51 -19.48
CA ILE A 207 7.73 -6.72 -18.69
C ILE A 207 6.96 -6.37 -17.42
N CYS A 208 7.43 -5.39 -16.64
CA CYS A 208 6.74 -5.00 -15.42
C CYS A 208 5.43 -4.28 -15.69
N ILE A 209 5.34 -3.46 -16.75
CA ILE A 209 4.10 -2.78 -17.16
C ILE A 209 3.01 -3.80 -17.50
N ALA A 210 3.31 -4.85 -18.28
CA ALA A 210 2.36 -5.94 -18.56
C ALA A 210 1.92 -6.65 -17.27
N GLY A 211 2.86 -6.95 -16.37
CA GLY A 211 2.54 -7.53 -15.07
C GLY A 211 1.67 -6.63 -14.19
N PHE A 212 1.83 -5.31 -14.26
CA PHE A 212 1.00 -4.35 -13.54
C PHE A 212 -0.43 -4.34 -14.09
N GLY A 213 -0.60 -4.24 -15.42
CA GLY A 213 -1.92 -4.28 -16.05
C GLY A 213 -2.71 -5.55 -15.66
N ALA A 214 -2.08 -6.73 -15.77
CA ALA A 214 -2.71 -7.99 -15.39
C ALA A 214 -2.99 -8.10 -13.87
N ALA A 215 -2.12 -7.57 -13.01
CA ALA A 215 -2.36 -7.52 -11.57
C ALA A 215 -3.54 -6.61 -11.21
N ALA A 216 -3.65 -5.46 -11.88
CA ALA A 216 -4.74 -4.50 -11.68
C ALA A 216 -6.09 -5.09 -12.08
N GLU A 217 -6.16 -5.73 -13.26
CA GLU A 217 -7.36 -6.43 -13.73
C GLU A 217 -7.78 -7.56 -12.76
N MET A 218 -6.82 -8.38 -12.32
CA MET A 218 -7.08 -9.44 -11.34
C MET A 218 -7.54 -8.87 -9.99
N ALA A 219 -6.97 -7.76 -9.53
CA ALA A 219 -7.37 -7.11 -8.29
C ALA A 219 -8.81 -6.57 -8.38
N ALA A 220 -9.19 -5.94 -9.49
CA ALA A 220 -10.56 -5.50 -9.74
C ALA A 220 -11.54 -6.68 -9.75
N LYS A 221 -11.18 -7.80 -10.40
CA LYS A 221 -12.00 -9.02 -10.38
C LYS A 221 -12.18 -9.57 -8.97
N ARG A 222 -11.10 -9.72 -8.20
CA ARG A 222 -11.14 -10.21 -6.81
C ARG A 222 -12.04 -9.34 -5.93
N LEU A 223 -12.02 -8.02 -6.14
CA LEU A 223 -12.87 -7.07 -5.45
C LEU A 223 -14.35 -7.27 -5.82
N ALA A 224 -14.66 -7.39 -7.12
CA ALA A 224 -16.01 -7.65 -7.60
C ALA A 224 -16.57 -9.00 -7.13
N ASP A 225 -15.71 -10.01 -6.97
CA ASP A 225 -16.06 -11.34 -6.46
C ASP A 225 -16.28 -11.37 -4.92
N GLY A 226 -16.13 -10.23 -4.22
CA GLY A 226 -16.36 -10.13 -2.77
C GLY A 226 -15.20 -10.67 -1.90
N LEU A 227 -14.05 -10.98 -2.50
CA LEU A 227 -12.93 -11.64 -1.82
C LEU A 227 -12.39 -10.80 -0.65
N TRP A 228 -12.42 -9.47 -0.77
CA TRP A 228 -11.94 -8.58 0.29
C TRP A 228 -12.92 -8.48 1.47
N ASP A 229 -14.20 -8.77 1.28
CA ASP A 229 -15.16 -8.88 2.39
C ASP A 229 -14.86 -10.13 3.23
N GLU A 230 -14.49 -11.24 2.59
CA GLU A 230 -14.00 -12.44 3.30
C GLU A 230 -12.72 -12.15 4.07
N VAL A 231 -11.80 -11.35 3.50
CA VAL A 231 -10.57 -10.92 4.19
C VAL A 231 -10.90 -10.04 5.40
N ALA A 232 -11.90 -9.15 5.30
CA ALA A 232 -12.38 -8.37 6.44
C ALA A 232 -12.87 -9.27 7.58
N GLN A 233 -13.70 -10.27 7.26
CA GLN A 233 -14.18 -11.26 8.24
C GLN A 233 -13.04 -12.05 8.88
N LYS A 234 -12.03 -12.43 8.10
CA LYS A 234 -10.81 -13.10 8.60
C LYS A 234 -10.00 -12.21 9.54
N ARG A 235 -9.86 -10.91 9.22
CA ARG A 235 -9.20 -9.93 10.09
C ARG A 235 -9.97 -9.77 11.42
N ASP A 236 -11.28 -9.61 11.37
CA ASP A 236 -12.12 -9.47 12.57
C ASP A 236 -12.11 -10.76 13.42
N TYR A 237 -12.06 -11.93 12.78
CA TYR A 237 -11.87 -13.22 13.46
C TYR A 237 -10.54 -13.27 14.21
N LEU A 238 -9.43 -12.90 13.56
CA LEU A 238 -8.12 -12.84 14.19
C LEU A 238 -8.10 -11.89 15.40
N GLU A 239 -8.68 -10.70 15.26
CA GLU A 239 -8.79 -9.75 16.36
C GLU A 239 -9.56 -10.34 17.55
N SER A 240 -10.61 -11.10 17.29
CA SER A 240 -11.42 -11.76 18.33
C SER A 240 -10.63 -12.85 19.05
N LEU A 241 -9.85 -13.66 18.33
CA LEU A 241 -8.99 -14.68 18.92
C LEU A 241 -7.98 -14.08 19.92
N ILE A 242 -7.44 -12.90 19.62
CA ILE A 242 -6.47 -12.23 20.50
C ILE A 242 -7.18 -11.49 21.64
N ALA A 243 -8.24 -10.74 21.34
CA ALA A 243 -8.95 -9.91 22.31
C ALA A 243 -9.60 -10.73 23.44
N ASN A 244 -10.01 -11.98 23.15
CA ASN A 244 -10.59 -12.87 24.17
C ASN A 244 -9.57 -13.33 25.22
N GLU A 245 -8.27 -13.18 24.96
CA GLU A 245 -7.20 -13.70 25.82
C GLU A 245 -6.36 -12.58 26.46
N ILE A 246 -6.45 -11.33 25.96
CA ILE A 246 -5.68 -10.18 26.47
C ILE A 246 -6.54 -8.91 26.50
N GLU A 247 -6.82 -8.44 27.71
CA GLU A 247 -7.61 -7.22 27.97
C GLU A 247 -6.80 -5.92 27.77
N ASP A 248 -5.48 -5.94 28.04
CA ASP A 248 -4.62 -4.73 28.04
C ASP A 248 -4.18 -4.27 26.62
N SER A 249 -4.72 -4.87 25.56
CA SER A 249 -4.26 -4.63 24.19
C SER A 249 -5.13 -3.62 23.43
N ILE A 250 -4.50 -2.76 22.62
CA ILE A 250 -5.20 -1.70 21.87
C ILE A 250 -5.18 -2.03 20.38
N PHE A 251 -6.36 -2.29 19.82
CA PHE A 251 -6.55 -2.48 18.38
C PHE A 251 -6.81 -1.14 17.70
N VAL A 252 -5.76 -0.57 17.10
CA VAL A 252 -5.81 0.76 16.49
C VAL A 252 -6.77 0.75 15.30
N GLY A 253 -7.69 1.72 15.26
CA GLY A 253 -8.70 1.86 14.21
C GLY A 253 -9.86 0.85 14.27
N LYS A 254 -9.92 -0.04 15.28
CA LYS A 254 -11.02 -1.00 15.43
C LYS A 254 -12.36 -0.27 15.59
N GLY A 255 -13.37 -0.71 14.83
CA GLY A 255 -14.69 -0.08 14.78
C GLY A 255 -14.82 1.10 13.80
N GLY A 256 -13.72 1.59 13.22
CA GLY A 256 -13.73 2.65 12.20
C GLY A 256 -13.66 2.13 10.76
N LYS A 257 -13.68 3.07 9.80
CA LYS A 257 -13.40 2.76 8.38
C LYS A 257 -11.91 2.41 8.23
N ARG A 258 -11.62 1.17 7.84
CA ARG A 258 -10.26 0.67 7.68
C ARG A 258 -10.18 -0.38 6.57
N LEU A 259 -8.97 -0.62 6.07
CA LEU A 259 -8.68 -1.68 5.14
C LEU A 259 -9.19 -3.03 5.67
N PRO A 260 -9.70 -3.88 4.78
CA PRO A 260 -10.21 -5.21 5.16
C PRO A 260 -9.11 -6.09 5.76
N ASN A 261 -7.86 -5.85 5.40
CA ASN A 261 -6.80 -6.82 5.61
C ASN A 261 -5.84 -6.48 6.75
N THR A 262 -5.99 -5.31 7.37
CA THR A 262 -4.99 -4.77 8.29
C THR A 262 -5.49 -4.81 9.74
N MET A 263 -4.65 -5.33 10.62
CA MET A 263 -4.75 -5.25 12.07
C MET A 263 -3.48 -4.56 12.59
N SER A 264 -3.66 -3.50 13.38
CA SER A 264 -2.58 -2.82 14.09
C SER A 264 -2.85 -2.94 15.59
N LEU A 265 -1.97 -3.65 16.28
CA LEU A 265 -2.12 -4.03 17.67
C LEU A 265 -1.00 -3.39 18.48
N ILE A 266 -1.36 -2.57 19.46
CA ILE A 266 -0.43 -2.09 20.48
C ILE A 266 -0.56 -3.00 21.70
N THR A 267 0.59 -3.53 22.14
CA THR A 267 0.69 -4.29 23.39
C THR A 267 1.64 -3.55 24.32
N PRO A 268 1.12 -2.69 25.21
CA PRO A 268 1.94 -1.80 26.04
C PRO A 268 3.07 -2.54 26.76
N GLY A 269 4.28 -1.99 26.69
CA GLY A 269 5.50 -2.56 27.27
C GLY A 269 6.16 -3.69 26.46
N TRP A 270 5.45 -4.37 25.55
CA TRP A 270 6.04 -5.38 24.67
C TRP A 270 6.47 -4.79 23.33
N LYS A 271 7.75 -4.42 23.21
CA LYS A 271 8.32 -3.79 22.02
C LYS A 271 7.96 -4.54 20.73
N GLY A 272 7.47 -3.82 19.72
CA GLY A 272 7.01 -4.39 18.45
C GLY A 272 8.06 -5.26 17.76
N GLU A 273 9.34 -4.88 17.81
CA GLU A 273 10.43 -5.68 17.23
C GLU A 273 10.63 -7.01 17.93
N THR A 274 10.47 -7.05 19.24
CA THR A 274 10.53 -8.31 20.00
C THR A 274 9.37 -9.21 19.59
N GLN A 275 8.18 -8.64 19.35
CA GLN A 275 7.04 -9.38 18.81
C GLN A 275 7.35 -9.94 17.42
N VAL A 276 7.86 -9.11 16.49
CA VAL A 276 8.26 -9.52 15.14
C VAL A 276 9.28 -10.65 15.18
N MET A 277 10.33 -10.54 16.01
CA MET A 277 11.33 -11.59 16.18
C MET A 277 10.74 -12.90 16.72
N GLN A 278 9.84 -12.83 17.72
CA GLN A 278 9.17 -14.03 18.23
C GLN A 278 8.32 -14.70 17.16
N MET A 279 7.65 -13.91 16.31
CA MET A 279 6.83 -14.45 15.22
C MET A 279 7.68 -15.02 14.09
N ASP A 280 8.80 -14.39 13.75
CA ASP A 280 9.74 -14.92 12.76
C ASP A 280 10.29 -16.29 13.19
N LEU A 281 10.69 -16.43 14.47
CA LEU A 281 11.09 -17.71 15.07
C LEU A 281 9.96 -18.75 15.07
N ALA A 282 8.70 -18.31 15.11
CA ALA A 282 7.52 -19.16 14.99
C ALA A 282 7.13 -19.45 13.53
N GLY A 283 7.89 -18.97 12.54
CA GLY A 283 7.61 -19.15 11.13
C GLY A 283 6.47 -18.27 10.60
N VAL A 284 6.28 -17.08 11.18
CA VAL A 284 5.24 -16.12 10.77
C VAL A 284 5.85 -14.77 10.47
N ALA A 285 5.68 -14.28 9.25
CA ALA A 285 6.14 -12.95 8.85
C ALA A 285 5.08 -11.89 9.16
N VAL A 286 5.43 -10.92 9.98
CA VAL A 286 4.64 -9.74 10.38
C VAL A 286 5.58 -8.52 10.41
N SER A 287 5.03 -7.33 10.61
CA SER A 287 5.83 -6.09 10.67
C SER A 287 5.62 -5.33 11.96
N ALA A 288 6.55 -4.47 12.33
CA ALA A 288 6.31 -3.44 13.34
C ALA A 288 5.73 -2.20 12.64
N GLY A 289 4.99 -1.35 13.38
CA GLY A 289 4.48 -0.08 12.81
C GLY A 289 5.61 0.75 12.18
N SER A 290 6.75 0.86 12.87
CA SER A 290 7.87 1.74 12.51
C SER A 290 9.02 1.07 11.74
N ALA A 291 8.74 0.08 10.88
CA ALA A 291 9.80 -0.56 10.07
C ALA A 291 10.36 0.41 9.00
N CYS A 292 11.20 1.37 9.41
CA CYS A 292 11.95 2.24 8.51
C CYS A 292 13.07 1.46 7.81
N SER A 293 13.31 1.81 6.54
CA SER A 293 14.36 1.31 5.64
C SER A 293 15.80 1.42 6.15
N SER A 294 16.05 2.11 7.27
CA SER A 294 17.38 2.39 7.84
C SER A 294 17.83 1.38 8.92
N GLY A 295 17.02 0.38 9.25
CA GLY A 295 17.37 -0.64 10.25
C GLY A 295 17.52 -0.12 11.69
N LYS A 296 17.13 1.13 11.96
CA LYS A 296 17.09 1.71 13.31
C LYS A 296 15.65 1.74 13.84
N VAL A 297 15.45 1.03 14.94
CA VAL A 297 14.26 1.00 15.78
C VAL A 297 13.86 2.40 16.23
N ARG A 298 12.64 2.83 15.95
CA ARG A 298 12.04 4.04 16.55
C ARG A 298 10.55 3.79 16.84
N ALA A 299 9.93 4.58 17.69
CA ALA A 299 8.47 4.56 17.84
C ALA A 299 7.78 4.86 16.50
N SER A 300 6.57 4.32 16.28
CA SER A 300 5.79 4.65 15.07
C SER A 300 5.47 6.14 15.04
N LYS A 301 5.95 6.82 13.99
CA LYS A 301 5.60 8.22 13.71
C LYS A 301 4.10 8.35 13.48
N VAL A 302 3.48 7.37 12.82
CA VAL A 302 2.04 7.34 12.59
C VAL A 302 1.28 7.32 13.92
N LEU A 303 1.60 6.39 14.81
CA LEU A 303 0.92 6.29 16.10
C LEU A 303 1.22 7.49 17.02
N THR A 304 2.44 8.00 16.99
CA THR A 304 2.79 9.23 17.74
C THR A 304 1.98 10.43 17.23
N ALA A 305 1.82 10.57 15.91
CA ALA A 305 0.99 11.62 15.29
C ALA A 305 -0.50 11.48 15.65
N MET A 306 -0.98 10.25 15.86
CA MET A 306 -2.32 9.97 16.41
C MET A 306 -2.40 10.20 17.94
N GLY A 307 -1.33 10.70 18.57
CA GLY A 307 -1.28 11.03 19.99
C GLY A 307 -1.03 9.85 20.93
N TYR A 308 -0.61 8.68 20.44
CA TYR A 308 -0.14 7.58 21.30
C TYR A 308 1.17 7.96 21.98
N ALA A 309 1.34 7.53 23.23
CA ALA A 309 2.60 7.75 23.93
C ALA A 309 3.74 7.02 23.20
N GLU A 310 4.97 7.52 23.32
CA GLU A 310 6.11 6.98 22.57
C GLU A 310 6.37 5.49 22.86
N ASP A 311 6.14 5.06 24.11
CA ASP A 311 6.24 3.67 24.54
C ASP A 311 5.11 2.79 23.97
N GLU A 312 3.87 3.27 23.93
CA GLU A 312 2.76 2.62 23.23
C GLU A 312 3.06 2.48 21.73
N ALA A 313 3.51 3.55 21.09
CA ALA A 313 3.85 3.58 19.67
C ALA A 313 5.05 2.68 19.30
N ALA A 314 5.95 2.42 20.26
CA ALA A 314 7.05 1.44 20.12
C ALA A 314 6.61 -0.02 20.35
N SER A 315 5.39 -0.23 20.84
CA SER A 315 4.80 -1.51 21.19
C SER A 315 3.84 -2.07 20.13
N ALA A 316 3.85 -1.48 18.92
CA ALA A 316 2.94 -1.82 17.85
C ALA A 316 3.40 -3.00 16.98
N LEU A 317 2.46 -3.90 16.69
CA LEU A 317 2.58 -4.98 15.72
C LEU A 317 1.55 -4.76 14.60
N ARG A 318 2.02 -4.80 13.35
CA ARG A 318 1.17 -4.81 12.17
C ARG A 318 1.07 -6.23 11.62
N VAL A 319 -0.17 -6.66 11.44
CA VAL A 319 -0.52 -7.89 10.71
C VAL A 319 -1.37 -7.48 9.50
N SER A 320 -0.93 -7.87 8.31
CA SER A 320 -1.63 -7.57 7.07
C SER A 320 -1.84 -8.83 6.25
N ILE A 321 -3.10 -9.21 6.09
CA ILE A 321 -3.55 -10.50 5.60
C ILE A 321 -3.72 -10.47 4.08
N GLY A 322 -3.47 -11.61 3.43
CA GLY A 322 -3.76 -11.81 2.01
C GLY A 322 -5.05 -12.61 1.78
N PRO A 323 -5.64 -12.56 0.59
CA PRO A 323 -6.83 -13.36 0.27
C PRO A 323 -6.67 -14.87 0.49
N GLU A 324 -5.49 -15.39 0.21
CA GLU A 324 -5.17 -16.82 0.27
C GLU A 324 -4.89 -17.33 1.70
N VAL A 325 -4.77 -16.43 2.69
CA VAL A 325 -4.52 -16.83 4.09
C VAL A 325 -5.73 -17.56 4.64
N THR A 326 -5.51 -18.72 5.26
CA THR A 326 -6.59 -19.58 5.79
C THR A 326 -6.90 -19.29 7.26
N LYS A 327 -8.07 -19.73 7.75
CA LYS A 327 -8.43 -19.58 9.18
C LYS A 327 -7.46 -20.35 10.09
N GLU A 328 -7.02 -21.54 9.66
CA GLU A 328 -6.07 -22.36 10.38
C GLU A 328 -4.71 -21.68 10.52
N GLU A 329 -4.27 -20.92 9.49
CA GLU A 329 -3.06 -20.10 9.59
C GLU A 329 -3.22 -18.95 10.58
N LEU A 330 -4.39 -18.30 10.63
CA LEU A 330 -4.68 -17.26 11.62
C LEU A 330 -4.71 -17.80 13.05
N GLU A 331 -5.28 -18.97 13.26
CA GLU A 331 -5.31 -19.67 14.55
C GLU A 331 -3.90 -20.08 15.00
N ARG A 332 -3.06 -20.56 14.07
CA ARG A 332 -1.65 -20.84 14.33
C ARG A 332 -0.88 -19.59 14.72
N PHE A 333 -1.09 -18.48 14.01
CA PHE A 333 -0.50 -17.19 14.37
C PHE A 333 -0.96 -16.74 15.77
N ALA A 334 -2.27 -16.73 16.03
CA ALA A 334 -2.82 -16.32 17.32
C ALA A 334 -2.25 -17.18 18.46
N THR A 335 -2.22 -18.50 18.30
CA THR A 335 -1.64 -19.44 19.28
C THR A 335 -0.15 -19.13 19.54
N ALA A 336 0.63 -18.93 18.49
CA ALA A 336 2.06 -18.63 18.61
C ALA A 336 2.28 -17.28 19.31
N TRP A 337 1.52 -16.26 18.92
CA TRP A 337 1.63 -14.91 19.48
C TRP A 337 1.19 -14.84 20.94
N LEU A 338 0.05 -15.45 21.30
CA LEU A 338 -0.43 -15.56 22.69
C LEU A 338 0.55 -16.33 23.59
N SER A 339 1.13 -17.42 23.08
CA SER A 339 2.16 -18.17 23.79
C SER A 339 3.41 -17.32 24.04
N ALA A 340 3.84 -16.53 23.05
CA ALA A 340 4.96 -15.61 23.18
C ALA A 340 4.66 -14.47 24.17
N HIS A 341 3.46 -13.90 24.11
CA HIS A 341 2.98 -12.89 25.04
C HIS A 341 3.00 -13.41 26.49
N ALA A 342 2.47 -14.62 26.73
CA ALA A 342 2.44 -15.23 28.06
C ALA A 342 3.86 -15.45 28.64
N ARG A 343 4.83 -15.84 27.80
CA ARG A 343 6.24 -15.95 28.22
C ARG A 343 6.86 -14.59 28.53
N TRP A 344 6.54 -13.56 27.75
CA TRP A 344 7.02 -12.21 27.98
C TRP A 344 6.45 -11.63 29.29
N LYS A 345 5.14 -11.72 29.53
CA LYS A 345 4.49 -11.23 30.76
C LYS A 345 5.05 -11.89 32.02
N LYS A 346 5.36 -13.21 31.96
CA LYS A 346 6.04 -13.93 33.06
C LYS A 346 7.48 -13.48 33.35
N ARG A 347 8.17 -12.87 32.38
CA ARG A 347 9.53 -12.33 32.57
C ARG A 347 9.53 -10.86 33.02
N ALA A 348 8.43 -10.16 32.77
CA ALA A 348 8.25 -8.75 33.12
C ALA A 348 7.61 -8.56 34.52
N ALA A 349 6.96 -9.60 35.05
CA ALA A 349 6.46 -9.68 36.43
C ALA A 349 7.58 -10.12 37.39
#